data_AF-A0A7Y5GTM9-F1
#
_entry.id   AF-A0A7Y5GTM9-F1
#
_cell.length_a   1.000
_cell.length_b   1.000
_cell.length_c   1.000
_cell.angle_alpha   90.00
_cell.angle_beta   90.00
_cell.angle_gamma   90.00
#
_symmetry.space_group_name_H-M   'P 1'
#
loop_
_entity.id
_entity.type
_entity.pdbx_description
1 polymer ?
#
loop_
_entity_poly.entity_id
_entity_poly.type
_entity_poly.pdbx_seq_one_letter_code
_entity_poly.pdbx_strand_id
1 'polypeptide(L)'
;MMGRGLPTDRVHKPLTTLAPSGTLVSMEVLLVLDFSSLQKAVDALDRAHQVATDPHVAAALGPDALALLKAGVIQHFEFTYELCWKMMKRWLETNVTPGLTVGIPRRHLFRLAAQEGLIDDIESWMRHHEARNLSSHLYDDKLSEDVYLASFPFAEDAKKLLARLEVHND
;
A
#
# COMPACT_ATOMS: atom_id res chain seq x y z
N MET A 1 -47.09 73.17 20.35
CA MET A 1 -47.52 71.75 20.40
C MET A 1 -46.30 70.89 20.15
N MET A 2 -46.05 69.92 21.06
CA MET A 2 -45.32 68.64 20.93
C MET A 2 -43.99 68.59 20.16
N GLY A 3 -42.93 67.93 20.62
CA GLY A 3 -42.74 66.98 21.70
C GLY A 3 -41.26 66.54 21.74
N ARG A 4 -40.80 66.09 22.90
CA ARG A 4 -39.49 65.46 23.12
C ARG A 4 -39.59 63.96 22.77
N GLY A 5 -38.50 63.38 22.30
CA GLY A 5 -38.31 61.92 22.27
C GLY A 5 -37.11 61.46 21.45
N LEU A 6 -35.96 61.33 22.10
CA LEU A 6 -34.82 60.49 21.68
C LEU A 6 -35.02 59.04 22.23
N PRO A 7 -34.12 58.06 21.98
CA PRO A 7 -34.24 57.01 20.97
C PRO A 7 -34.23 55.62 21.64
N THR A 8 -34.12 54.51 20.89
CA THR A 8 -33.16 53.41 21.19
C THR A 8 -33.29 52.26 20.20
N ASP A 9 -32.12 51.71 19.87
CA ASP A 9 -31.81 50.64 18.93
C ASP A 9 -32.55 49.32 19.19
N ARG A 10 -32.86 48.59 18.11
CA ARG A 10 -32.75 47.12 18.10
C ARG A 10 -32.15 46.61 16.80
N VAL A 11 -30.91 46.17 16.97
CA VAL A 11 -30.14 45.17 16.20
C VAL A 11 -31.03 44.17 15.44
N HIS A 12 -30.80 44.07 14.13
CA HIS A 12 -31.30 42.98 13.29
C HIS A 12 -30.68 41.64 13.74
N LYS A 13 -31.51 40.73 14.25
CA LYS A 13 -31.22 39.28 14.24
C LYS A 13 -31.70 38.71 12.90
N PRO A 14 -30.88 37.94 12.15
CA PRO A 14 -31.43 37.06 11.12
C PRO A 14 -32.15 35.88 11.80
N LEU A 15 -33.30 35.50 11.22
CA LEU A 15 -34.18 34.45 11.70
C LEU A 15 -33.47 33.09 11.75
N THR A 16 -33.60 32.40 12.88
CA THR A 16 -33.37 30.97 12.99
C THR A 16 -34.50 30.24 12.28
N THR A 17 -34.25 29.72 11.08
CA THR A 17 -35.14 28.75 10.44
C THR A 17 -34.66 27.36 10.83
N LEU A 18 -35.43 26.64 11.68
CA LEU A 18 -35.20 25.22 11.93
C LEU A 18 -35.46 24.42 10.64
N ALA A 19 -34.48 23.64 10.19
CA ALA A 19 -34.71 22.59 9.22
C ALA A 19 -35.44 21.40 9.89
N PRO A 20 -36.44 20.78 9.25
CA PRO A 20 -37.06 19.57 9.75
C PRO A 20 -36.07 18.40 9.62
N SER A 21 -36.15 17.46 10.55
CA SER A 21 -35.35 16.24 10.64
C SER A 21 -34.95 15.65 9.28
N GLY A 22 -33.75 16.00 8.83
CA GLY A 22 -33.04 15.33 7.77
C GLY A 22 -31.86 14.66 8.42
N THR A 23 -31.94 13.34 8.61
CA THR A 23 -30.76 12.53 8.88
C THR A 23 -29.69 12.95 7.88
N LEU A 24 -28.61 13.54 8.37
CA LEU A 24 -27.38 13.64 7.62
C LEU A 24 -26.93 12.19 7.44
N VAL A 25 -27.33 11.56 6.35
CA VAL A 25 -26.53 10.49 5.79
C VAL A 25 -25.29 11.23 5.34
N SER A 26 -24.27 11.27 6.21
CA SER A 26 -22.91 11.51 5.78
C SER A 26 -22.68 10.52 4.66
N MET A 27 -22.77 10.97 3.41
CA MET A 27 -22.19 10.27 2.28
C MET A 27 -20.69 10.29 2.55
N GLU A 28 -20.22 9.37 3.39
CA GLU A 28 -18.87 8.87 3.30
C GLU A 28 -18.75 8.38 1.87
N VAL A 29 -18.11 9.19 1.04
CA VAL A 29 -17.61 8.74 -0.24
C VAL A 29 -16.60 7.67 0.12
N LEU A 30 -17.02 6.40 0.05
CA LEU A 30 -16.12 5.25 0.18
C LEU A 30 -15.00 5.49 -0.85
N LEU A 31 -13.81 5.79 -0.33
CA LEU A 31 -12.64 6.04 -1.15
C LEU A 31 -12.14 4.69 -1.65
N VAL A 32 -12.73 4.23 -2.75
CA VAL A 32 -12.26 3.04 -3.45
C VAL A 32 -10.82 3.29 -3.90
N LEU A 33 -9.89 2.50 -3.38
CA LEU A 33 -8.48 2.58 -3.72
C LEU A 33 -8.23 1.88 -5.06
N ASP A 34 -7.43 2.48 -5.93
CA ASP A 34 -6.98 1.85 -7.18
C ASP A 34 -5.75 0.98 -6.93
N PHE A 35 -5.91 -0.34 -7.09
CA PHE A 35 -4.84 -1.33 -6.97
C PHE A 35 -4.26 -1.78 -8.32
N SER A 36 -4.66 -1.19 -9.44
CA SER A 36 -4.22 -1.59 -10.79
C SER A 36 -2.70 -1.59 -10.96
N SER A 37 -1.99 -0.65 -10.32
CA SER A 37 -0.52 -0.61 -10.34
C SER A 37 0.11 -1.75 -9.55
N LEU A 38 -0.49 -2.13 -8.40
CA LEU A 38 -0.04 -3.26 -7.61
C LEU A 38 -0.28 -4.58 -8.36
N GLN A 39 -1.48 -4.77 -8.94
CA GLN A 39 -1.78 -5.94 -9.77
C GLN A 39 -0.76 -6.13 -10.89
N LYS A 40 -0.51 -5.07 -11.69
CA LYS A 40 0.48 -5.14 -12.77
C LYS A 40 1.88 -5.51 -12.27
N ALA A 41 2.26 -5.04 -11.09
CA ALA A 41 3.56 -5.33 -10.51
C ALA A 41 3.66 -6.79 -10.04
N VAL A 42 2.64 -7.30 -9.35
CA VAL A 42 2.54 -8.70 -8.94
C VAL A 42 2.59 -9.63 -10.15
N ASP A 43 1.82 -9.33 -11.20
CA ASP A 43 1.83 -10.14 -12.43
C ASP A 43 3.20 -10.11 -13.12
N ALA A 44 3.88 -8.98 -13.09
CA ALA A 44 5.20 -8.83 -13.70
C ALA A 44 6.28 -9.61 -12.94
N LEU A 45 6.23 -9.62 -11.61
CA LEU A 45 7.11 -10.43 -10.78
C LEU A 45 6.87 -11.93 -11.01
N ASP A 46 5.61 -12.36 -11.08
CA ASP A 46 5.26 -13.75 -11.34
C ASP A 46 5.79 -14.23 -12.70
N ARG A 47 5.60 -13.41 -13.76
CA ARG A 47 6.19 -13.69 -15.08
C ARG A 47 7.73 -13.74 -15.03
N ALA A 48 8.36 -12.86 -14.28
CA ALA A 48 9.82 -12.86 -14.15
C ALA A 48 10.32 -14.14 -13.48
N HIS A 49 9.64 -14.63 -12.43
CA HIS A 49 9.93 -15.92 -11.81
C HIS A 49 9.73 -17.10 -12.75
N GLN A 50 8.65 -17.11 -13.52
CA GLN A 50 8.39 -18.17 -14.51
C GLN A 50 9.53 -18.26 -15.54
N VAL A 51 9.97 -17.11 -16.09
CA VAL A 51 11.10 -17.08 -17.04
C VAL A 51 12.41 -17.51 -16.37
N ALA A 52 12.67 -17.04 -15.15
CA ALA A 52 13.91 -17.37 -14.43
C ALA A 52 14.01 -18.84 -13.97
N THR A 53 12.87 -19.52 -13.87
CA THR A 53 12.81 -20.94 -13.48
C THR A 53 12.58 -21.89 -14.64
N ASP A 54 12.40 -21.39 -15.87
CA ASP A 54 12.26 -22.24 -17.06
C ASP A 54 13.58 -22.98 -17.33
N PRO A 55 13.60 -24.33 -17.30
CA PRO A 55 14.79 -25.11 -17.56
C PRO A 55 15.41 -24.85 -18.95
N HIS A 56 14.61 -24.50 -19.95
CA HIS A 56 15.11 -24.19 -21.30
C HIS A 56 15.88 -22.87 -21.32
N VAL A 57 15.39 -21.88 -20.58
CA VAL A 57 16.09 -20.60 -20.42
C VAL A 57 17.39 -20.81 -19.66
N ALA A 58 17.34 -21.54 -18.53
CA ALA A 58 18.53 -21.83 -17.74
C ALA A 58 19.61 -22.60 -18.53
N ALA A 59 19.22 -23.53 -19.40
CA ALA A 59 20.15 -24.29 -20.23
C ALA A 59 20.72 -23.47 -21.41
N ALA A 60 20.02 -22.43 -21.86
CA ALA A 60 20.39 -21.63 -23.03
C ALA A 60 21.25 -20.40 -22.69
N LEU A 61 21.19 -19.89 -21.46
CA LEU A 61 21.88 -18.66 -21.06
C LEU A 61 23.29 -18.93 -20.52
N GLY A 62 24.24 -18.10 -20.94
CA GLY A 62 25.56 -17.99 -20.30
C GLY A 62 25.48 -17.29 -18.92
N PRO A 63 26.56 -17.33 -18.13
CA PRO A 63 26.56 -16.82 -16.75
C PRO A 63 26.16 -15.33 -16.65
N ASP A 64 26.67 -14.47 -17.52
CA ASP A 64 26.38 -13.03 -17.49
C ASP A 64 24.91 -12.74 -17.84
N ALA A 65 24.34 -13.49 -18.79
CA ALA A 65 22.94 -13.35 -19.16
C ALA A 65 22.00 -13.85 -18.04
N LEU A 66 22.40 -14.93 -17.36
CA LEU A 66 21.70 -15.42 -16.17
C LEU A 66 21.76 -14.41 -15.01
N ALA A 67 22.92 -13.77 -14.79
CA ALA A 67 23.05 -12.71 -13.79
C ALA A 67 22.14 -11.51 -14.11
N LEU A 68 22.07 -11.09 -15.37
CA LEU A 68 21.15 -10.02 -15.81
C LEU A 68 19.67 -10.41 -15.62
N LEU A 69 19.31 -11.67 -15.89
CA LEU A 69 17.96 -12.18 -15.65
C LEU A 69 17.60 -12.13 -14.16
N LYS A 70 18.50 -12.58 -13.28
CA LYS A 70 18.33 -12.50 -11.82
C LYS A 70 18.21 -11.04 -11.34
N ALA A 71 19.04 -10.14 -11.85
CA ALA A 71 18.94 -8.71 -11.55
C ALA A 71 17.57 -8.14 -11.95
N GLY A 72 17.03 -8.57 -13.11
CA GLY A 72 15.67 -8.24 -13.51
C GLY A 72 14.63 -8.70 -12.49
N VAL A 73 14.68 -9.97 -12.04
CA VAL A 73 13.79 -10.50 -11.00
C VAL A 73 13.88 -9.68 -9.70
N ILE A 74 15.09 -9.33 -9.26
CA ILE A 74 15.29 -8.51 -8.07
C ILE A 74 14.67 -7.12 -8.25
N GLN A 75 14.81 -6.50 -9.42
CA GLN A 75 14.16 -5.22 -9.69
C GLN A 75 12.62 -5.33 -9.62
N HIS A 76 12.05 -6.41 -10.18
CA HIS A 76 10.63 -6.72 -10.07
C HIS A 76 10.17 -6.89 -8.62
N PHE A 77 10.98 -7.54 -7.80
CA PHE A 77 10.74 -7.66 -6.36
C PHE A 77 10.72 -6.28 -5.67
N GLU A 78 11.72 -5.43 -5.91
CA GLU A 78 11.83 -4.12 -5.24
C GLU A 78 10.61 -3.24 -5.47
N PHE A 79 10.20 -3.03 -6.73
CA PHE A 79 9.08 -2.15 -7.00
C PHE A 79 7.75 -2.75 -6.53
N THR A 80 7.62 -4.08 -6.56
CA THR A 80 6.41 -4.77 -6.09
C THR A 80 6.30 -4.65 -4.58
N TYR A 81 7.40 -4.82 -3.84
CA TYR A 81 7.48 -4.55 -2.42
C TYR A 81 7.12 -3.09 -2.09
N GLU A 82 7.67 -2.14 -2.85
CA GLU A 82 7.36 -0.72 -2.69
C GLU A 82 5.87 -0.41 -2.86
N LEU A 83 5.21 -1.05 -3.83
CA LEU A 83 3.78 -0.91 -4.04
C LEU A 83 2.96 -1.58 -2.93
N CYS A 84 3.32 -2.80 -2.52
CA CYS A 84 2.65 -3.53 -1.45
C CYS A 84 2.53 -2.70 -0.17
N TRP A 85 3.65 -2.16 0.32
CA TRP A 85 3.61 -1.40 1.56
C TRP A 85 2.87 -0.07 1.42
N LYS A 86 2.96 0.59 0.26
CA LYS A 86 2.22 1.84 0.00
C LYS A 86 0.73 1.58 0.02
N MET A 87 0.28 0.46 -0.58
CA MET A 87 -1.14 0.08 -0.57
C MET A 87 -1.60 -0.32 0.81
N MET A 88 -0.83 -1.12 1.57
CA MET A 88 -1.13 -1.40 2.98
C MET A 88 -1.27 -0.11 3.80
N LYS A 89 -0.31 0.82 3.68
CA LYS A 89 -0.38 2.10 4.40
C LYS A 89 -1.63 2.89 4.02
N ARG A 90 -1.90 3.03 2.72
CA ARG A 90 -3.08 3.76 2.22
C ARG A 90 -4.37 3.16 2.75
N TRP A 91 -4.52 1.84 2.64
CA TRP A 91 -5.70 1.15 3.14
C TRP A 91 -5.88 1.34 4.65
N LEU A 92 -4.82 1.20 5.44
CA LEU A 92 -4.86 1.42 6.90
C LEU A 92 -5.17 2.88 7.27
N GLU A 93 -4.63 3.83 6.51
CA GLU A 93 -4.88 5.26 6.71
C GLU A 93 -6.33 5.64 6.39
N THR A 94 -6.92 5.01 5.36
CA THR A 94 -8.30 5.24 4.95
C THR A 94 -9.30 4.58 5.90
N ASN A 95 -9.05 3.33 6.31
CA ASN A 95 -10.07 2.49 6.95
C ASN A 95 -9.91 2.34 8.47
N VAL A 96 -8.72 2.60 9.02
CA VAL A 96 -8.42 2.24 10.42
C VAL A 96 -7.96 3.44 11.23
N THR A 97 -6.88 4.09 10.79
CA THR A 97 -6.28 5.22 11.51
C THR A 97 -6.12 6.41 10.57
N PRO A 98 -7.12 7.29 10.48
CA PRO A 98 -7.01 8.53 9.73
C PRO A 98 -5.77 9.33 10.16
N GLY A 99 -4.99 9.77 9.17
CA GLY A 99 -3.76 10.52 9.42
C GLY A 99 -2.56 9.67 9.86
N LEU A 100 -2.54 8.37 9.52
CA LEU A 100 -1.36 7.51 9.67
C LEU A 100 -0.14 8.18 9.01
N THR A 101 0.73 8.76 9.83
CA THR A 101 1.72 9.75 9.41
C THR A 101 2.88 9.14 8.60
N VAL A 102 3.63 10.03 7.94
CA VAL A 102 4.95 9.72 7.38
C VAL A 102 5.88 9.29 8.53
N GLY A 103 6.56 8.15 8.37
CA GLY A 103 7.56 7.67 9.32
C GLY A 103 7.12 6.55 10.26
N ILE A 104 5.93 5.94 10.05
CA ILE A 104 5.56 4.73 10.79
C ILE A 104 6.63 3.63 10.58
N PRO A 105 7.16 3.01 11.65
CA PRO A 105 8.08 1.89 11.53
C PRO A 105 7.42 0.72 10.79
N ARG A 106 8.18 0.04 9.92
CA ARG A 106 7.68 -1.09 9.11
C ARG A 106 7.00 -2.18 9.92
N ARG A 107 7.62 -2.56 11.03
CA ARG A 107 7.05 -3.57 11.94
C ARG A 107 5.71 -3.12 12.53
N HIS A 108 5.53 -1.82 12.81
CA HIS A 108 4.25 -1.32 13.29
C HIS A 108 3.19 -1.36 12.19
N LEU A 109 3.53 -0.94 10.97
CA LEU A 109 2.63 -1.05 9.81
C LEU A 109 2.18 -2.50 9.59
N PHE A 110 3.10 -3.47 9.63
CA PHE A 110 2.76 -4.88 9.44
C PHE A 110 1.91 -5.45 10.58
N ARG A 111 2.09 -5.01 11.83
CA ARG A 111 1.19 -5.40 12.92
C ARG A 111 -0.24 -4.92 12.68
N LEU A 112 -0.41 -3.67 12.26
CA LEU A 112 -1.74 -3.14 11.93
C LEU A 112 -2.34 -3.92 10.74
N ALA A 113 -1.56 -4.14 9.68
CA ALA A 113 -2.02 -4.93 8.54
C ALA A 113 -2.44 -6.36 8.93
N ALA A 114 -1.73 -7.01 9.85
CA ALA A 114 -2.08 -8.34 10.34
C ALA A 114 -3.35 -8.33 11.20
N GLN A 115 -3.54 -7.31 12.05
CA GLN A 115 -4.75 -7.13 12.87
C GLN A 115 -6.01 -7.00 12.01
N GLU A 116 -5.87 -6.33 10.86
CA GLU A 116 -6.95 -6.12 9.89
C GLU A 116 -7.05 -7.25 8.85
N GLY A 117 -6.30 -8.33 9.04
CA GLY A 117 -6.35 -9.50 8.16
C GLY A 117 -5.71 -9.32 6.78
N LEU A 118 -5.07 -8.18 6.48
CA LEU A 118 -4.40 -7.93 5.20
C LEU A 118 -3.18 -8.85 4.96
N ILE A 119 -2.51 -9.28 6.02
CA ILE A 119 -1.36 -10.19 5.96
C ILE A 119 -1.45 -11.26 7.06
N ASP A 120 -0.83 -12.42 6.83
CA ASP A 120 -0.85 -13.55 7.79
C ASP A 120 0.31 -13.56 8.78
N ASP A 121 1.51 -13.28 8.28
CA ASP A 121 2.76 -13.47 9.04
C ASP A 121 3.61 -12.20 9.00
N ILE A 122 3.64 -11.49 10.12
CA ILE A 122 4.45 -10.28 10.30
C ILE A 122 5.94 -10.58 10.07
N GLU A 123 6.44 -11.74 10.49
CA GLU A 123 7.87 -12.08 10.38
C GLU A 123 8.24 -12.44 8.93
N SER A 124 7.32 -13.00 8.14
CA SER A 124 7.51 -13.12 6.68
C SER A 124 7.71 -11.73 6.05
N TRP A 125 6.83 -10.79 6.35
CA TRP A 125 6.91 -9.42 5.82
C TRP A 125 8.14 -8.64 6.32
N MET A 126 8.60 -8.91 7.54
CA MET A 126 9.86 -8.36 8.04
C MET A 126 11.06 -8.92 7.26
N ARG A 127 11.09 -10.21 6.94
CA ARG A 127 12.13 -10.80 6.08
C ARG A 127 12.13 -10.20 4.68
N HIS A 128 10.96 -9.98 4.08
CA HIS A 128 10.85 -9.31 2.78
C HIS A 128 11.37 -7.86 2.85
N HIS A 129 11.07 -7.15 3.94
CA HIS A 129 11.62 -5.81 4.15
C HIS A 129 13.14 -5.81 4.26
N GLU A 130 13.72 -6.77 5.00
CA GLU A 130 15.16 -6.93 5.13
C GLU A 130 15.81 -7.25 3.77
N ALA A 131 15.26 -8.17 2.99
CA ALA A 131 15.72 -8.47 1.64
C ALA A 131 15.73 -7.23 0.72
N ARG A 132 14.69 -6.39 0.80
CA ARG A 132 14.63 -5.11 0.06
C ARG A 132 15.62 -4.06 0.58
N ASN A 133 16.03 -4.12 1.83
CA ASN A 133 17.10 -3.22 2.32
C ASN A 133 18.48 -3.69 1.82
N LEU A 134 18.64 -4.99 1.60
CA LEU A 134 19.87 -5.58 1.08
C LEU A 134 20.02 -5.40 -0.43
N SER A 135 18.93 -5.17 -1.16
CA SER A 135 18.95 -5.01 -2.62
C SER A 135 19.69 -3.76 -3.13
N SER A 136 20.11 -2.82 -2.25
CA SER A 136 21.03 -1.75 -2.64
C SER A 136 22.50 -2.20 -2.74
N HIS A 137 22.81 -3.43 -2.32
CA HIS A 137 24.16 -3.97 -2.24
C HIS A 137 24.42 -5.10 -3.25
N LEU A 138 23.68 -5.12 -4.37
CA LEU A 138 23.72 -6.16 -5.42
C LEU A 138 25.04 -6.24 -6.22
N TYR A 139 26.06 -5.47 -5.85
CA TYR A 139 27.42 -5.67 -6.38
C TYR A 139 28.12 -6.89 -5.74
N ASP A 140 27.54 -7.47 -4.68
CA ASP A 140 27.96 -8.73 -4.08
C ASP A 140 27.12 -9.88 -4.66
N ASP A 141 27.78 -10.84 -5.32
CA ASP A 141 27.12 -11.98 -5.97
C ASP A 141 26.32 -12.84 -4.98
N LYS A 142 26.84 -13.04 -3.76
CA LYS A 142 26.16 -13.84 -2.74
C LYS A 142 24.89 -13.12 -2.27
N LEU A 143 25.00 -11.81 -2.04
CA LEU A 143 23.85 -11.03 -1.60
C LEU A 143 22.77 -10.93 -2.68
N SER A 144 23.19 -10.83 -3.95
CA SER A 144 22.28 -10.89 -5.09
C SER A 144 21.53 -12.21 -5.14
N GLU A 145 22.21 -13.33 -4.88
CA GLU A 145 21.56 -14.65 -4.81
C GLU A 145 20.56 -14.72 -3.65
N ASP A 146 20.94 -14.24 -2.47
CA ASP A 146 20.07 -14.25 -1.29
C ASP A 146 18.78 -13.43 -1.53
N VAL A 147 18.89 -12.24 -2.12
CA VAL A 147 17.72 -11.39 -2.47
C VAL A 147 16.89 -12.03 -3.59
N TYR A 148 17.54 -12.60 -4.60
CA TYR A 148 16.86 -13.35 -5.67
C TYR A 148 16.01 -14.48 -5.09
N LEU A 149 16.57 -15.32 -4.20
CA LEU A 149 15.85 -16.41 -3.58
C LEU A 149 14.74 -15.92 -2.64
N ALA A 150 14.95 -14.82 -1.91
CA ALA A 150 13.93 -14.22 -1.05
C ALA A 150 12.74 -13.66 -1.84
N SER A 151 12.89 -13.36 -3.13
CA SER A 151 11.80 -12.83 -3.96
C SER A 151 10.67 -13.85 -4.19
N PHE A 152 10.96 -15.16 -4.19
CA PHE A 152 9.97 -16.21 -4.44
C PHE A 152 8.88 -16.31 -3.35
N PRO A 153 9.21 -16.46 -2.05
CA PRO A 153 8.18 -16.45 -1.01
C PRO A 153 7.46 -15.09 -0.94
N PHE A 154 8.14 -13.99 -1.27
CA PHE A 154 7.50 -12.68 -1.35
C PHE A 154 6.39 -12.62 -2.41
N ALA A 155 6.58 -13.22 -3.59
CA ALA A 155 5.57 -13.18 -4.65
C ALA A 155 4.24 -13.79 -4.19
N GLU A 156 4.27 -14.88 -3.43
CA GLU A 156 3.07 -15.51 -2.88
C GLU A 156 2.39 -14.62 -1.83
N ASP A 157 3.16 -13.99 -0.95
CA ASP A 157 2.62 -13.07 0.05
C ASP A 157 2.04 -11.80 -0.60
N ALA A 158 2.65 -11.31 -1.68
CA ALA A 158 2.17 -10.15 -2.45
C ALA A 158 0.83 -10.46 -3.15
N LYS A 159 0.68 -11.66 -3.75
CA LYS A 159 -0.59 -12.12 -4.33
C LYS A 159 -1.70 -12.20 -3.27
N LYS A 160 -1.40 -12.75 -2.09
CA LYS A 160 -2.36 -12.83 -0.97
C LYS A 160 -2.79 -11.45 -0.48
N LEU A 161 -1.82 -10.54 -0.30
CA LEU A 161 -2.11 -9.17 0.10
C LEU A 161 -3.04 -8.49 -0.93
N LEU A 162 -2.73 -8.60 -2.21
CA LEU A 162 -3.53 -8.00 -3.27
C LEU A 162 -4.98 -8.53 -3.24
N ALA A 163 -5.17 -9.85 -3.18
CA ALA A 163 -6.50 -10.44 -3.09
C ALA A 163 -7.29 -9.94 -1.87
N ARG A 164 -6.63 -9.78 -0.72
CA ARG A 164 -7.26 -9.25 0.50
C ARG A 164 -7.62 -7.78 0.35
N LEU A 165 -6.71 -6.97 -0.18
CA LEU A 165 -6.98 -5.55 -0.46
C LEU A 165 -8.20 -5.39 -1.37
N GLU A 166 -8.31 -6.21 -2.42
CA GLU A 166 -9.46 -6.19 -3.33
C GLU A 166 -10.78 -6.59 -2.66
N VAL A 167 -10.75 -7.61 -1.79
CA VAL A 167 -11.93 -8.03 -1.00
C VAL A 167 -12.37 -6.95 -0.01
N HIS A 168 -11.45 -6.11 0.47
CA HIS A 168 -11.71 -5.07 1.46
C HIS A 168 -11.86 -3.66 0.86
N ASN A 169 -12.18 -3.54 -0.44
CA ASN A 169 -12.22 -2.26 -1.18
C ASN A 169 -13.64 -1.82 -1.59
N ASP A 170 -14.61 -2.06 -0.71
CA ASP A 170 -16.03 -1.76 -0.95
C ASP A 170 -16.40 -0.30 -0.61
#